data_AF-A0A1I0NLC4-F1
#
_entry.id   AF-A0A1I0NLC4-F1
#
_cell.length_a   1.000
_cell.length_b   1.000
_cell.length_c   1.000
_cell.angle_alpha   90.00
_cell.angle_beta   90.00
_cell.angle_gamma   90.00
#
_symmetry.space_group_name_H-M   'P 1'
#
loop_
_entity.id
_entity.type
_entity.pdbx_description
1 polymer ?
#
loop_
_entity_poly.entity_id
_entity_poly.type
_entity_poly.pdbx_seq_one_letter_code
_entity_poly.pdbx_strand_id
1 'polypeptide(L)'
;MSDKYPESSGRRRFVKGVVGSATLAGAGTAGVAALDSVTNPSGAGGGPVEYYAVENVAGPAPRGMPMVPLEIDDEGFVRGIYPEVQKVEQKGETVEVAREEIGGIEYSPDWFQYCGVQGYEGVDPGYDGDNYFRYSNTGYDWQPTSGRVNVEDFQDYDTWENDYGDAGIGKPAKATWRSQNTENTMPIQIIRSSIIEDKIESESGEVVDWLDAATQDGFMAILNKCTHFCCAPSGFRTSSYGGADDKIYCQCHQSIYDPYSIVKKSFVAFARPEN
;
A
#
# COMPACT_ATOMS: atom_id res chain seq x y z
N MET A 1 -39.29 30.74 -21.64
CA MET A 1 -38.04 30.30 -20.97
C MET A 1 -38.24 28.85 -20.60
N SER A 2 -37.65 27.95 -21.38
CA SER A 2 -37.69 26.50 -21.14
C SER A 2 -36.72 26.17 -19.99
N ASP A 3 -37.22 25.42 -19.02
CA ASP A 3 -36.44 24.84 -17.92
C ASP A 3 -35.25 24.06 -18.47
N LYS A 4 -34.05 24.34 -17.93
CA LYS A 4 -32.76 23.86 -18.44
C LYS A 4 -32.25 22.63 -17.67
N TYR A 5 -33.12 21.96 -16.92
CA TYR A 5 -32.79 20.71 -16.25
C TYR A 5 -33.64 19.55 -16.78
N PRO A 6 -33.01 18.46 -17.25
CA PRO A 6 -33.76 17.25 -17.59
C PRO A 6 -34.34 16.60 -16.32
N GLU A 7 -35.47 15.90 -16.48
CA GLU A 7 -36.14 15.18 -15.40
C GLU A 7 -35.21 14.18 -14.69
N SER A 8 -35.42 14.06 -13.38
CA SER A 8 -34.58 13.31 -12.46
C SER A 8 -34.57 11.81 -12.79
N SER A 9 -33.47 11.32 -13.37
CA SER A 9 -33.20 9.89 -13.47
C SER A 9 -32.56 9.35 -12.17
N GLY A 10 -32.92 8.11 -11.82
CA GLY A 10 -32.64 7.43 -10.53
C GLY A 10 -31.17 7.21 -10.14
N ARG A 11 -30.20 7.83 -10.81
CA ARG A 11 -28.76 7.73 -10.50
C ARG A 11 -28.29 8.56 -9.30
N ARG A 12 -29.12 9.47 -8.76
CA ARG A 12 -28.76 10.27 -7.57
C ARG A 12 -29.03 9.60 -6.21
N ARG A 13 -29.48 8.34 -6.17
CA ARG A 13 -29.56 7.58 -4.90
C ARG A 13 -28.25 6.93 -4.47
N PHE A 14 -27.27 6.78 -5.36
CA PHE A 14 -25.97 6.17 -5.01
C PHE A 14 -24.96 7.14 -4.38
N VAL A 15 -25.14 8.46 -4.53
CA VAL A 15 -24.16 9.45 -4.03
C VAL A 15 -24.51 9.99 -2.63
N LYS A 16 -25.64 9.59 -2.05
CA LYS A 16 -26.01 9.98 -0.66
C LYS A 16 -25.70 8.91 0.40
N GLY A 17 -25.10 7.78 0.02
CA GLY A 17 -24.78 6.70 0.95
C GLY A 17 -23.41 6.78 1.63
N VAL A 18 -22.52 7.69 1.22
CA VAL A 18 -21.09 7.69 1.64
C VAL A 18 -20.72 8.89 2.52
N VAL A 19 -21.66 9.78 2.84
CA VAL A 19 -21.40 10.93 3.72
C VAL A 19 -22.16 10.73 5.02
N GLY A 20 -21.59 9.96 5.96
CA GLY A 20 -22.16 9.84 7.29
C GLY A 20 -21.74 8.63 8.12
N SER A 21 -20.44 8.39 8.33
CA SER A 21 -19.94 7.49 9.38
C SER A 21 -18.63 8.00 9.95
N ALA A 22 -18.66 9.18 10.57
CA ALA A 22 -17.64 9.58 11.54
C ALA A 22 -18.21 9.34 12.94
N THR A 23 -17.37 8.81 13.84
CA THR A 23 -17.55 8.53 15.27
C THR A 23 -18.48 7.37 15.70
N LEU A 24 -17.83 6.27 16.15
CA LEU A 24 -18.20 5.60 17.39
C LEU A 24 -16.93 5.11 18.09
N ALA A 25 -16.42 5.94 18.99
CA ALA A 25 -15.45 5.53 19.99
C ALA A 25 -16.20 4.83 21.13
N GLY A 26 -15.82 3.59 21.42
CA GLY A 26 -16.06 2.89 22.69
C GLY A 26 -17.42 2.21 22.89
N ALA A 27 -17.45 0.88 22.74
CA ALA A 27 -17.95 -0.07 23.75
C ALA A 27 -17.89 -1.53 23.24
N GLY A 28 -17.27 -2.42 24.01
CA GLY A 28 -17.65 -3.84 24.13
C GLY A 28 -17.01 -4.85 23.15
N THR A 29 -16.12 -5.69 23.67
CA THR A 29 -15.48 -6.85 23.01
C THR A 29 -16.43 -8.04 22.77
N ALA A 30 -17.67 -7.81 22.37
CA ALA A 30 -18.62 -8.89 22.05
C ALA A 30 -19.47 -8.52 20.84
N GLY A 31 -19.15 -9.09 19.67
CA GLY A 31 -20.06 -9.10 18.52
C GLY A 31 -19.47 -8.75 17.15
N VAL A 32 -18.17 -8.97 16.89
CA VAL A 32 -17.57 -8.58 15.59
C VAL A 32 -18.08 -9.46 14.43
N ALA A 33 -18.42 -10.72 14.67
CA ALA A 33 -18.85 -11.65 13.61
C ALA A 33 -20.20 -11.33 12.94
N ALA A 34 -21.03 -10.45 13.52
CA ALA A 34 -22.37 -10.15 12.99
C ALA A 34 -22.41 -8.90 12.08
N LEU A 35 -21.38 -8.06 12.09
CA LEU A 35 -21.39 -6.80 11.33
C LEU A 35 -20.89 -6.96 9.89
N ASP A 36 -20.01 -7.93 9.61
CA ASP A 36 -19.52 -8.22 8.26
C ASP A 36 -20.64 -8.61 7.29
N SER A 37 -21.76 -9.12 7.81
CA SER A 37 -22.88 -9.63 7.01
C SER A 37 -23.74 -8.53 6.37
N VAL A 38 -23.75 -7.29 6.88
CA VAL A 38 -24.81 -6.31 6.53
C VAL A 38 -24.29 -5.15 5.68
N THR A 39 -22.97 -4.90 5.67
CA THR A 39 -22.40 -3.72 4.98
C THR A 39 -21.28 -4.03 3.98
N ASN A 40 -20.79 -5.27 3.89
CA ASN A 40 -19.76 -5.58 2.90
C ASN A 40 -20.36 -5.64 1.48
N PRO A 41 -19.72 -5.00 0.48
CA PRO A 41 -20.07 -5.19 -0.92
C PRO A 41 -20.08 -6.69 -1.29
N SER A 42 -20.90 -7.09 -2.25
CA SER A 42 -20.83 -8.43 -2.84
C SER A 42 -19.47 -8.65 -3.53
N GLY A 43 -18.78 -9.74 -3.18
CA GLY A 43 -17.46 -10.15 -3.68
C GLY A 43 -16.63 -10.83 -2.58
N ALA A 44 -15.49 -11.43 -2.95
CA ALA A 44 -14.58 -12.08 -1.99
C ALA A 44 -13.56 -11.07 -1.44
N GLY A 45 -13.54 -10.89 -0.11
CA GLY A 45 -12.75 -9.84 0.57
C GLY A 45 -13.41 -8.47 0.53
N GLY A 46 -12.71 -7.45 1.04
CA GLY A 46 -13.21 -6.08 1.11
C GLY A 46 -14.01 -5.78 2.38
N GLY A 47 -14.36 -4.50 2.57
CA GLY A 47 -14.93 -4.02 3.83
C GLY A 47 -13.97 -3.11 4.60
N PRO A 48 -14.29 -2.70 5.84
CA PRO A 48 -13.42 -1.86 6.63
C PRO A 48 -12.11 -2.58 6.94
N VAL A 49 -10.99 -1.97 6.56
CA VAL A 49 -9.63 -2.46 6.83
C VAL A 49 -8.85 -1.37 7.56
N GLU A 50 -8.12 -1.76 8.61
CA GLU A 50 -7.07 -0.94 9.21
C GLU A 50 -5.74 -1.30 8.57
N TYR A 51 -4.88 -0.30 8.36
CA TYR A 51 -3.61 -0.49 7.67
C TYR A 51 -2.58 0.57 8.07
N TYR A 52 -1.30 0.21 7.94
CA TYR A 52 -0.19 1.16 8.07
C TYR A 52 0.23 1.72 6.71
N ALA A 53 0.55 3.01 6.70
CA ALA A 53 0.83 3.75 5.49
C ALA A 53 1.83 4.87 5.70
N VAL A 54 2.52 5.23 4.62
CA VAL A 54 3.27 6.49 4.56
C VAL A 54 2.29 7.66 4.49
N GLU A 55 2.47 8.65 5.35
CA GLU A 55 1.53 9.75 5.54
C GLU A 55 1.45 10.63 4.29
N ASN A 56 0.23 11.02 3.90
CA ASN A 56 0.06 12.12 2.95
C ASN A 56 0.20 13.44 3.70
N VAL A 57 1.24 14.21 3.36
CA VAL A 57 1.56 15.49 4.03
C VAL A 57 1.13 16.71 3.21
N ALA A 58 0.85 16.55 1.92
CA ALA A 58 0.31 17.60 1.07
C ALA A 58 -0.43 17.08 -0.17
N GLY A 59 -1.19 17.98 -0.80
CA GLY A 59 -1.96 17.73 -2.02
C GLY A 59 -3.30 17.04 -1.78
N PRO A 60 -3.99 16.59 -2.84
CA PRO A 60 -5.40 16.18 -2.76
C PRO A 60 -5.63 14.72 -2.39
N ALA A 61 -4.59 13.93 -2.08
CA ALA A 61 -4.78 12.52 -1.80
C ALA A 61 -5.45 12.34 -0.43
N PRO A 62 -6.52 11.54 -0.33
CA PRO A 62 -7.33 11.50 0.89
C PRO A 62 -6.72 10.67 2.02
N ARG A 63 -5.65 9.91 1.76
CA ARG A 63 -5.07 8.94 2.71
C ARG A 63 -3.62 8.58 2.34
N GLY A 64 -2.90 7.97 3.27
CA GLY A 64 -1.54 7.47 3.06
C GLY A 64 -1.48 6.24 2.13
N MET A 65 -0.33 5.99 1.53
CA MET A 65 -0.09 4.80 0.69
C MET A 65 0.30 3.60 1.55
N PRO A 66 -0.34 2.43 1.37
CA PRO A 66 -0.06 1.26 2.21
C PRO A 66 1.39 0.79 2.11
N MET A 67 1.95 0.41 3.25
CA MET A 67 3.21 -0.32 3.29
C MET A 67 3.00 -1.78 2.89
N VAL A 68 4.05 -2.39 2.32
CA VAL A 68 4.14 -3.82 2.05
C VAL A 68 5.22 -4.38 2.97
N PRO A 69 4.88 -5.23 3.95
CA PRO A 69 5.88 -5.93 4.75
C PRO A 69 6.82 -6.70 3.85
N LEU A 70 8.09 -6.79 4.25
CA LEU A 70 9.12 -7.47 3.46
C LEU A 70 10.04 -8.29 4.33
N GLU A 71 10.75 -9.19 3.66
CA GLU A 71 11.86 -9.96 4.22
C GLU A 71 12.97 -10.08 3.16
N ILE A 72 14.17 -10.39 3.62
CA ILE A 72 15.35 -10.63 2.79
C ILE A 72 15.74 -12.11 2.93
N ASP A 73 15.88 -12.81 1.82
CA ASP A 73 16.30 -14.22 1.84
C ASP A 73 17.81 -14.38 2.05
N ASP A 74 18.27 -15.63 2.17
CA ASP A 74 19.66 -15.99 2.44
C ASP A 74 20.63 -15.63 1.30
N GLU A 75 20.12 -15.41 0.09
CA GLU A 75 20.88 -14.92 -1.07
C GLU A 75 20.84 -13.38 -1.19
N GLY A 76 20.16 -12.69 -0.27
CA GLY A 76 20.05 -11.24 -0.25
C GLY A 76 18.97 -10.68 -1.18
N PHE A 77 18.06 -11.49 -1.70
CA PHE A 77 16.94 -11.01 -2.51
C PHE A 77 15.80 -10.51 -1.62
N VAL A 78 15.25 -9.35 -1.99
CA VAL A 78 14.16 -8.71 -1.25
C VAL A 78 12.82 -9.22 -1.78
N ARG A 79 11.93 -9.66 -0.86
CA ARG A 79 10.59 -10.14 -1.20
C ARG A 79 9.53 -9.54 -0.27
N GLY A 80 8.38 -9.21 -0.83
CA GLY A 80 7.23 -8.75 -0.06
C GLY A 80 6.49 -9.93 0.55
N ILE A 81 6.05 -9.82 1.80
CA ILE A 81 5.28 -10.87 2.47
C ILE A 81 3.88 -10.89 1.89
N TYR A 82 3.44 -12.06 1.42
CA TYR A 82 2.05 -12.32 1.08
C TYR A 82 1.54 -13.37 2.06
N PRO A 83 0.42 -13.12 2.77
CA PRO A 83 -0.02 -14.03 3.82
C PRO A 83 -0.32 -15.44 3.31
N GLU A 84 -0.15 -16.42 4.18
CA GLU A 84 -0.48 -17.81 3.86
C GLU A 84 -1.97 -17.93 3.46
N VAL A 85 -2.21 -18.64 2.35
CA VAL A 85 -3.56 -18.87 1.84
C VAL A 85 -4.22 -19.99 2.62
N GLN A 86 -5.40 -19.70 3.17
CA GLN A 86 -6.19 -20.61 3.97
C GLN A 86 -7.58 -20.79 3.35
N LYS A 87 -8.12 -22.01 3.44
CA LYS A 87 -9.50 -22.30 3.06
C LYS A 87 -10.40 -22.15 4.27
N VAL A 88 -11.40 -21.27 4.17
CA VAL A 88 -12.37 -21.01 5.25
C VAL A 88 -13.79 -21.20 4.75
N GLU A 89 -14.65 -21.75 5.59
CA GLU A 89 -16.08 -21.85 5.32
C GLU A 89 -16.76 -20.51 5.62
N GLN A 90 -17.30 -19.85 4.59
CA GLN A 90 -18.10 -18.63 4.73
C GLN A 90 -19.45 -18.81 4.05
N LYS A 91 -20.54 -18.57 4.79
CA LYS A 91 -21.91 -18.66 4.26
C LYS A 91 -22.26 -20.01 3.58
N GLY A 92 -21.56 -21.09 3.96
CA GLY A 92 -21.76 -22.43 3.40
C GLY A 92 -20.95 -22.71 2.12
N GLU A 93 -20.00 -21.84 1.78
CA GLU A 93 -19.04 -22.02 0.69
C GLU A 93 -17.60 -21.99 1.23
N THR A 94 -16.74 -22.87 0.70
CA THR A 94 -15.30 -22.81 0.95
C THR A 94 -14.70 -21.67 0.13
N VAL A 95 -14.12 -20.67 0.78
CA VAL A 95 -13.42 -19.55 0.14
C VAL A 95 -11.95 -19.50 0.56
N GLU A 96 -11.08 -19.08 -0.36
CA GLU A 96 -9.67 -18.85 -0.09
C GLU A 96 -9.44 -17.43 0.43
N VAL A 97 -8.78 -17.33 1.58
CA VAL A 97 -8.41 -16.07 2.23
C VAL A 97 -6.92 -16.07 2.52
N ALA A 98 -6.28 -14.91 2.36
CA ALA A 98 -4.89 -14.69 2.75
C ALA A 98 -4.88 -13.63 3.84
N ARG A 99 -4.56 -14.03 5.08
CA ARG A 99 -4.46 -13.13 6.24
C ARG A 99 -3.55 -13.70 7.31
N GLU A 100 -2.82 -12.83 7.98
CA GLU A 100 -1.98 -13.17 9.14
C GLU A 100 -1.84 -11.95 10.06
N GLU A 101 -1.27 -12.13 11.25
CA GLU A 101 -0.96 -11.02 12.17
C GLU A 101 0.51 -10.61 12.01
N ILE A 102 0.75 -9.33 11.68
CA ILE A 102 2.09 -8.74 11.59
C ILE A 102 2.08 -7.44 12.37
N GLY A 103 3.05 -7.23 13.26
CA GLY A 103 3.20 -5.94 13.98
C GLY A 103 1.93 -5.52 14.74
N GLY A 104 1.18 -6.48 15.29
CA GLY A 104 -0.03 -6.22 16.07
C GLY A 104 -1.27 -5.83 15.26
N ILE A 105 -1.31 -6.08 13.95
CA ILE A 105 -2.47 -5.83 13.09
C ILE A 105 -2.70 -7.00 12.12
N GLU A 106 -3.97 -7.24 11.74
CA GLU A 106 -4.28 -8.17 10.66
C GLU A 106 -3.77 -7.60 9.33
N TYR A 107 -2.81 -8.30 8.73
CA TYR A 107 -2.28 -8.00 7.41
C TYR A 107 -2.92 -8.92 6.37
N SER A 108 -3.44 -8.32 5.30
CA SER A 108 -4.10 -9.04 4.20
C SER A 108 -4.03 -8.25 2.89
N PRO A 109 -4.27 -8.89 1.73
CA PRO A 109 -4.33 -8.19 0.45
C PRO A 109 -5.37 -7.06 0.40
N ASP A 110 -6.33 -7.06 1.32
CA ASP A 110 -7.36 -6.03 1.44
C ASP A 110 -6.79 -4.62 1.66
N TRP A 111 -5.59 -4.52 2.25
CA TRP A 111 -4.84 -3.27 2.40
C TRP A 111 -4.60 -2.55 1.06
N PHE A 112 -4.53 -3.32 -0.03
CA PHE A 112 -4.22 -2.84 -1.36
C PHE A 112 -5.46 -2.65 -2.23
N GLN A 113 -6.64 -3.06 -1.78
CA GLN A 113 -7.88 -3.09 -2.58
C GLN A 113 -8.53 -1.72 -2.73
N TYR A 114 -7.85 -0.86 -3.47
CA TYR A 114 -8.37 0.42 -3.92
C TYR A 114 -7.88 0.71 -5.34
N CYS A 115 -8.45 1.72 -5.99
CA CYS A 115 -7.90 2.22 -7.24
C CYS A 115 -7.81 1.17 -8.38
N GLY A 116 -8.69 0.15 -8.36
CA GLY A 116 -8.71 -0.94 -9.34
C GLY A 116 -7.80 -2.12 -8.99
N VAL A 117 -6.96 -1.98 -7.97
CA VAL A 117 -6.02 -3.03 -7.54
C VAL A 117 -6.75 -4.28 -7.04
N GLN A 118 -7.98 -4.16 -6.55
CA GLN A 118 -8.83 -5.31 -6.19
C GLN A 118 -9.12 -6.26 -7.37
N GLY A 119 -8.91 -5.82 -8.60
CA GLY A 119 -9.03 -6.67 -9.79
C GLY A 119 -7.69 -7.18 -10.33
N TYR A 120 -6.59 -6.96 -9.61
CA TYR A 120 -5.26 -7.42 -10.04
C TYR A 120 -5.04 -8.84 -9.55
N GLU A 121 -4.49 -9.71 -10.40
CA GLU A 121 -4.18 -11.10 -10.01
C GLU A 121 -3.19 -11.14 -8.84
N GLY A 122 -2.28 -10.16 -8.74
CA GLY A 122 -1.31 -10.07 -7.64
C GLY A 122 -1.90 -10.01 -6.23
N VAL A 123 -3.15 -9.55 -6.06
CA VAL A 123 -3.84 -9.58 -4.75
C VAL A 123 -4.73 -10.80 -4.56
N ASP A 124 -4.95 -11.60 -5.60
CA ASP A 124 -5.76 -12.81 -5.53
C ASP A 124 -4.99 -13.94 -4.80
N PRO A 125 -5.56 -14.55 -3.74
CA PRO A 125 -4.97 -15.72 -3.10
C PRO A 125 -4.74 -16.91 -4.04
N GLY A 126 -5.54 -17.03 -5.11
CA GLY A 126 -5.41 -18.12 -6.09
C GLY A 126 -4.31 -17.90 -7.14
N TYR A 127 -3.65 -16.74 -7.14
CA TYR A 127 -2.65 -16.40 -8.16
C TYR A 127 -1.27 -16.97 -7.83
N ASP A 128 -0.73 -17.74 -8.79
CA ASP A 128 0.59 -18.41 -8.73
C ASP A 128 1.74 -17.46 -9.09
N GLY A 129 1.88 -16.38 -8.31
CA GLY A 129 2.98 -15.41 -8.40
C GLY A 129 3.99 -15.58 -7.27
N ASP A 130 5.27 -15.30 -7.56
CA ASP A 130 6.30 -15.24 -6.50
C ASP A 130 6.29 -13.90 -5.77
N ASN A 131 6.83 -13.92 -4.56
CA ASN A 131 6.82 -12.78 -3.65
C ASN A 131 8.03 -11.85 -3.84
N TYR A 132 8.95 -12.19 -4.74
CA TYR A 132 10.15 -11.41 -4.98
C TYR A 132 9.82 -10.07 -5.65
N PHE A 133 10.41 -9.00 -5.12
CA PHE A 133 10.38 -7.72 -5.83
C PHE A 133 11.25 -7.80 -7.08
N ARG A 134 10.74 -7.27 -8.18
CA ARG A 134 11.45 -7.24 -9.46
C ARG A 134 11.58 -5.82 -9.96
N TYR A 135 12.77 -5.43 -10.40
CA TYR A 135 13.00 -4.07 -10.87
C TYR A 135 12.01 -3.69 -11.98
N SER A 136 11.44 -2.50 -11.84
CA SER A 136 10.65 -1.87 -12.89
C SER A 136 11.58 -1.38 -14.00
N ASN A 137 11.11 -1.48 -15.25
CA ASN A 137 11.79 -0.89 -16.40
C ASN A 137 11.76 0.65 -16.39
N THR A 138 10.98 1.25 -15.49
CA THR A 138 10.92 2.68 -15.24
C THR A 138 11.34 2.93 -13.79
N GLY A 139 12.49 3.58 -13.58
CA GLY A 139 12.99 3.90 -12.26
C GLY A 139 14.20 4.85 -12.28
N TYR A 140 15.03 4.76 -11.25
CA TYR A 140 16.16 5.66 -11.05
C TYR A 140 17.34 5.34 -11.97
N ASP A 141 18.17 6.32 -12.29
CA ASP A 141 19.31 6.14 -13.21
C ASP A 141 20.30 5.06 -12.76
N TRP A 142 20.43 4.86 -11.45
CA TRP A 142 21.30 3.86 -10.87
C TRP A 142 20.73 2.43 -10.97
N GLN A 143 19.41 2.27 -11.02
CA GLN A 143 18.77 0.98 -10.78
C GLN A 143 18.80 0.07 -12.02
N PRO A 144 18.90 -1.26 -11.85
CA PRO A 144 18.72 -2.19 -12.95
C PRO A 144 17.34 -2.08 -13.61
N THR A 145 17.26 -2.41 -14.91
CA THR A 145 16.00 -2.33 -15.69
C THR A 145 15.16 -3.60 -15.63
N SER A 146 15.68 -4.67 -15.03
CA SER A 146 15.03 -5.96 -14.86
C SER A 146 15.75 -6.78 -13.79
N GLY A 147 15.21 -7.96 -13.46
CA GLY A 147 15.78 -8.85 -12.44
C GLY A 147 15.10 -8.70 -11.08
N ARG A 148 15.48 -9.56 -10.13
CA ARG A 148 15.04 -9.45 -8.73
C ARG A 148 15.84 -8.37 -8.02
N VAL A 149 15.22 -7.69 -7.07
CA VAL A 149 15.87 -6.70 -6.23
C VAL A 149 16.79 -7.42 -5.24
N ASN A 150 18.07 -7.03 -5.18
CA ASN A 150 19.04 -7.59 -4.24
C ASN A 150 19.62 -6.49 -3.34
N VAL A 151 19.94 -6.82 -2.10
CA VAL A 151 20.50 -5.86 -1.13
C VAL A 151 21.86 -5.29 -1.53
N GLU A 152 22.64 -6.03 -2.34
CA GLU A 152 23.94 -5.59 -2.85
C GLU A 152 23.83 -4.32 -3.72
N ASP A 153 22.70 -4.12 -4.39
CA ASP A 153 22.45 -2.95 -5.22
C ASP A 153 22.28 -1.65 -4.40
N PHE A 154 22.16 -1.76 -3.07
CA PHE A 154 21.91 -0.65 -2.14
C PHE A 154 23.04 -0.44 -1.12
N GLN A 155 24.28 -0.86 -1.42
CA GLN A 155 25.39 -0.78 -0.43
C GLN A 155 25.76 0.66 0.00
N ASP A 156 25.51 1.64 -0.86
CA ASP A 156 25.81 3.07 -0.67
C ASP A 156 24.60 3.89 -0.16
N TYR A 157 23.58 3.24 0.42
CA TYR A 157 22.30 3.89 0.74
C TYR A 157 22.39 5.07 1.72
N ASP A 158 23.40 5.07 2.59
CA ASP A 158 23.69 6.06 3.62
C ASP A 158 24.48 7.28 3.10
N THR A 159 24.97 7.20 1.86
CA THR A 159 25.73 8.26 1.18
C THR A 159 25.15 8.61 -0.18
N TRP A 160 24.14 7.87 -0.64
CA TRP A 160 23.51 8.06 -1.93
C TRP A 160 22.89 9.46 -2.06
N GLU A 161 23.14 10.07 -3.22
CA GLU A 161 22.67 11.40 -3.56
C GLU A 161 22.13 11.46 -4.98
N ASN A 162 21.29 12.45 -5.23
CA ASN A 162 20.82 12.84 -6.54
C ASN A 162 20.48 14.34 -6.55
N ASP A 163 19.87 14.81 -7.62
CA ASP A 163 19.52 16.23 -7.81
C ASP A 163 18.37 16.73 -6.88
N TYR A 164 17.83 15.89 -6.00
CA TYR A 164 16.64 16.21 -5.19
C TYR A 164 16.90 15.98 -3.70
N GLY A 165 16.66 16.98 -2.87
CA GLY A 165 16.70 16.81 -1.41
C GLY A 165 18.08 16.49 -0.82
N ASP A 166 18.10 16.03 0.41
CA ASP A 166 19.30 15.81 1.22
C ASP A 166 19.97 14.47 0.91
N ALA A 167 21.28 14.46 0.71
CA ALA A 167 22.08 13.24 0.52
C ALA A 167 22.01 12.31 1.74
N GLY A 168 22.16 11.00 1.52
CA GLY A 168 22.32 10.01 2.58
C GLY A 168 21.07 9.67 3.38
N ILE A 169 19.92 10.28 3.09
CA ILE A 169 18.66 9.96 3.80
C ILE A 169 18.00 8.67 3.31
N GLY A 170 18.62 7.95 2.37
CA GLY A 170 18.15 6.67 1.85
C GLY A 170 18.20 6.58 0.33
N LYS A 171 18.35 5.35 -0.16
CA LYS A 171 18.44 5.02 -1.59
C LYS A 171 17.16 4.33 -2.09
N PRO A 172 16.47 4.90 -3.09
CA PRO A 172 15.19 4.40 -3.56
C PRO A 172 15.29 3.55 -4.84
N ALA A 173 14.42 2.55 -4.97
CA ALA A 173 14.19 1.83 -6.22
C ALA A 173 12.71 1.67 -6.53
N LYS A 174 12.39 1.48 -7.82
CA LYS A 174 11.05 1.07 -8.27
C LYS A 174 11.05 -0.38 -8.69
N ALA A 175 10.07 -1.11 -8.17
CA ALA A 175 9.90 -2.53 -8.43
C ALA A 175 8.43 -2.87 -8.74
N THR A 176 8.19 -4.14 -9.01
CA THR A 176 6.88 -4.77 -9.11
C THR A 176 6.83 -5.95 -8.15
N TRP A 177 5.63 -6.33 -7.73
CA TRP A 177 5.39 -7.45 -6.82
C TRP A 177 4.25 -8.32 -7.33
N ARG A 178 4.37 -9.65 -7.24
CA ARG A 178 3.31 -10.59 -7.67
C ARG A 178 2.67 -10.17 -9.02
N SER A 179 3.50 -9.95 -10.03
CA SER A 179 3.09 -9.35 -11.32
C SER A 179 3.62 -10.14 -12.53
N GLN A 180 3.91 -11.43 -12.36
CA GLN A 180 4.43 -12.29 -13.41
C GLN A 180 3.31 -12.95 -14.22
N ASN A 181 3.38 -12.91 -15.55
CA ASN A 181 2.34 -13.53 -16.41
C ASN A 181 0.92 -12.96 -16.19
N THR A 182 0.81 -11.70 -15.78
CA THR A 182 -0.45 -10.95 -15.61
C THR A 182 -0.39 -9.66 -16.42
N GLU A 183 -1.56 -9.14 -16.81
CA GLU A 183 -1.69 -7.83 -17.46
C GLU A 183 -1.55 -6.65 -16.50
N ASN A 184 -1.84 -6.88 -15.21
CA ASN A 184 -1.84 -5.82 -14.20
C ASN A 184 -0.62 -5.92 -13.29
N THR A 185 0.07 -4.81 -13.12
CA THR A 185 1.26 -4.72 -12.29
C THR A 185 0.95 -4.08 -10.94
N MET A 186 1.45 -4.66 -9.84
CA MET A 186 1.51 -4.02 -8.53
C MET A 186 2.81 -3.20 -8.43
N PRO A 187 2.78 -1.87 -8.59
CA PRO A 187 4.00 -1.07 -8.54
C PRO A 187 4.46 -0.87 -7.09
N ILE A 188 5.74 -1.03 -6.83
CA ILE A 188 6.35 -0.89 -5.50
C ILE A 188 7.40 0.21 -5.52
N GLN A 189 7.41 1.03 -4.47
CA GLN A 189 8.51 1.91 -4.10
C GLN A 189 9.27 1.23 -2.97
N ILE A 190 10.56 0.98 -3.19
CA ILE A 190 11.49 0.48 -2.17
C ILE A 190 12.37 1.65 -1.74
N ILE A 191 12.67 1.73 -0.45
CA ILE A 191 13.66 2.66 0.11
C ILE A 191 14.51 1.86 1.10
N ARG A 192 15.83 1.95 1.00
CA ARG A 192 16.75 1.53 2.05
C ARG A 192 17.27 2.77 2.78
N SER A 193 17.09 2.86 4.10
CA SER A 193 17.48 4.04 4.89
C SER A 193 17.78 3.70 6.35
N SER A 194 18.84 4.29 6.89
CA SER A 194 19.17 4.21 8.32
C SER A 194 18.15 4.92 9.20
N ILE A 195 17.38 5.87 8.65
CA ILE A 195 16.33 6.58 9.40
C ILE A 195 15.28 5.60 9.96
N ILE A 196 14.97 4.53 9.23
CA ILE A 196 14.03 3.51 9.70
C ILE A 196 14.63 2.71 10.86
N GLU A 197 15.90 2.32 10.74
CA GLU A 197 16.64 1.59 11.78
C GLU A 197 16.74 2.43 13.05
N ASP A 198 17.20 3.68 12.93
CA ASP A 198 17.30 4.64 14.03
C ASP A 198 15.95 4.86 14.73
N LYS A 199 14.85 4.91 13.97
CA LYS A 199 13.50 5.06 14.50
C LYS A 199 13.05 3.84 15.30
N ILE A 200 13.36 2.63 14.81
CA ILE A 200 13.08 1.37 15.51
C ILE A 200 13.88 1.29 16.81
N GLU A 201 15.16 1.68 16.80
CA GLU A 201 16.04 1.63 17.96
C GLU A 201 15.72 2.68 19.04
N SER A 202 15.24 3.86 18.63
CA SER A 202 15.13 5.03 19.52
C SER A 202 13.71 5.37 19.99
N GLU A 203 12.68 4.86 19.33
CA GLU A 203 11.28 5.13 19.66
C GLU A 203 10.55 3.89 20.20
N SER A 204 9.27 4.05 20.58
CA SER A 204 8.42 2.92 21.01
C SER A 204 6.95 3.19 20.68
N GLY A 205 6.15 2.12 20.61
CA GLY A 205 4.70 2.17 20.36
C GLY A 205 4.28 1.43 19.09
N GLU A 206 2.97 1.38 18.82
CA GLU A 206 2.40 0.51 17.77
C GLU A 206 3.02 0.72 16.37
N VAL A 207 3.40 1.96 16.04
CA VAL A 207 4.08 2.27 14.76
C VAL A 207 5.48 1.67 14.71
N VAL A 208 6.19 1.65 15.83
CA VAL A 208 7.54 1.06 15.93
C VAL A 208 7.43 -0.46 15.88
N ASP A 209 6.47 -1.04 16.61
CA ASP A 209 6.20 -2.48 16.57
C ASP A 209 5.86 -2.95 15.14
N TRP A 210 5.11 -2.11 14.39
CA TRP A 210 4.86 -2.35 12.97
C TRP A 210 6.12 -2.24 12.13
N LEU A 211 6.92 -1.20 12.29
CA LEU A 211 8.14 -1.00 11.52
C LEU A 211 9.11 -2.17 11.73
N ASP A 212 9.37 -2.55 12.97
CA ASP A 212 10.22 -3.69 13.32
C ASP A 212 9.75 -5.01 12.69
N ALA A 213 8.42 -5.22 12.59
CA ALA A 213 7.85 -6.42 11.99
C ALA A 213 7.75 -6.38 10.45
N ALA A 214 7.72 -5.19 9.84
CA ALA A 214 7.42 -5.02 8.41
C ALA A 214 8.64 -4.59 7.57
N THR A 215 9.75 -4.24 8.20
CA THR A 215 11.00 -3.84 7.54
C THR A 215 12.16 -4.75 7.95
N GLN A 216 13.24 -4.75 7.16
CA GLN A 216 14.45 -5.52 7.48
C GLN A 216 15.68 -4.79 6.93
N ASP A 217 16.75 -4.66 7.71
CA ASP A 217 18.03 -4.04 7.31
C ASP A 217 17.87 -2.65 6.67
N GLY A 218 16.96 -1.85 7.23
CA GLY A 218 16.60 -0.51 6.74
C GLY A 218 15.77 -0.49 5.46
N PHE A 219 15.38 -1.63 4.90
CA PHE A 219 14.49 -1.72 3.74
C PHE A 219 13.02 -1.57 4.13
N MET A 220 12.33 -0.67 3.45
CA MET A 220 10.88 -0.55 3.48
C MET A 220 10.30 -0.63 2.05
N ALA A 221 9.08 -1.18 1.93
CA ALA A 221 8.35 -1.22 0.67
C ALA A 221 6.95 -0.61 0.82
N ILE A 222 6.50 0.05 -0.24
CA ILE A 222 5.23 0.79 -0.30
C ILE A 222 4.55 0.44 -1.61
N LEU A 223 3.24 0.17 -1.58
CA LEU A 223 2.46 0.11 -2.82
C LEU A 223 2.47 1.50 -3.47
N ASN A 224 3.18 1.64 -4.58
CA ASN A 224 3.39 2.90 -5.29
C ASN A 224 2.16 3.25 -6.15
N LYS A 225 1.01 3.39 -5.49
CA LYS A 225 -0.28 3.72 -6.09
C LYS A 225 -0.92 4.85 -5.28
N CYS A 226 -0.92 6.05 -5.86
CA CYS A 226 -1.47 7.24 -5.24
C CYS A 226 -2.96 7.06 -4.95
N THR A 227 -3.38 7.48 -3.76
CA THR A 227 -4.72 7.21 -3.24
C THR A 227 -5.77 8.21 -3.72
N HIS A 228 -5.36 9.23 -4.49
CA HIS A 228 -6.24 10.22 -5.13
C HIS A 228 -6.92 9.67 -6.39
N PHE A 229 -6.20 9.67 -7.52
CA PHE A 229 -6.65 9.15 -8.81
C PHE A 229 -5.66 8.14 -9.38
N CYS A 230 -5.10 7.30 -8.50
CA CYS A 230 -4.58 5.98 -8.87
C CYS A 230 -3.35 5.98 -9.78
N CYS A 231 -2.70 7.12 -10.00
CA CYS A 231 -1.39 7.18 -10.64
C CYS A 231 -0.34 6.44 -9.82
N ALA A 232 0.70 5.94 -10.49
CA ALA A 232 1.94 5.59 -9.81
C ALA A 232 2.76 6.87 -9.58
N PRO A 233 3.06 7.24 -8.32
CA PRO A 233 3.97 8.34 -8.03
C PRO A 233 5.32 8.21 -8.75
N SER A 234 5.92 9.36 -9.03
CA SER A 234 7.26 9.46 -9.62
C SER A 234 8.34 8.90 -8.71
N GLY A 235 8.11 8.84 -7.40
CA GLY A 235 8.95 8.15 -6.43
C GLY A 235 9.47 9.06 -5.33
N PHE A 236 10.31 8.50 -4.46
CA PHE A 236 11.06 9.21 -3.43
C PHE A 236 12.21 10.01 -4.04
N ARG A 237 12.41 11.27 -3.64
CA ARG A 237 13.50 12.14 -4.14
C ARG A 237 13.55 12.20 -5.68
N THR A 238 12.43 12.59 -6.29
CA THR A 238 12.30 12.70 -7.77
C THR A 238 11.75 14.05 -8.24
N SER A 239 11.54 15.01 -7.34
CA SER A 239 10.95 16.29 -7.71
C SER A 239 11.37 17.41 -6.77
N SER A 240 11.65 18.58 -7.35
CA SER A 240 11.85 19.83 -6.64
C SER A 240 10.56 20.66 -6.49
N TYR A 241 9.40 20.02 -6.62
CA TYR A 241 8.13 20.67 -6.30
C TYR A 241 8.14 21.03 -4.80
N GLY A 242 7.66 22.23 -4.44
CA GLY A 242 7.82 22.75 -3.07
C GLY A 242 7.37 21.76 -1.99
N GLY A 243 8.31 21.35 -1.14
CA GLY A 243 8.08 20.38 -0.05
C GLY A 243 8.15 18.90 -0.45
N ALA A 244 8.54 18.59 -1.69
CA ALA A 244 8.61 17.22 -2.21
C ALA A 244 10.04 16.66 -2.30
N ASP A 245 11.07 17.48 -2.07
CA ASP A 245 12.48 17.14 -2.31
C ASP A 245 12.90 15.83 -1.62
N ASP A 246 12.57 15.67 -0.33
CA ASP A 246 12.86 14.49 0.49
C ASP A 246 11.64 13.59 0.71
N LYS A 247 10.75 13.52 -0.27
CA LYS A 247 9.43 12.89 -0.13
C LYS A 247 9.06 12.09 -1.37
N ILE A 248 8.00 11.30 -1.27
CA ILE A 248 7.42 10.62 -2.42
C ILE A 248 6.45 11.56 -3.14
N TYR A 249 6.73 11.87 -4.40
CA TYR A 249 5.96 12.82 -5.18
C TYR A 249 5.07 12.16 -6.24
N CYS A 250 3.76 12.44 -6.18
CA CYS A 250 2.81 12.08 -7.21
C CYS A 250 2.50 13.26 -8.14
N GLN A 251 3.14 13.25 -9.30
CA GLN A 251 3.08 14.29 -10.33
C GLN A 251 1.69 14.58 -10.91
N CYS A 252 0.75 13.62 -10.86
CA CYS A 252 -0.55 13.79 -11.50
C CYS A 252 -1.36 14.97 -10.93
N HIS A 253 -1.37 15.12 -9.61
CA HIS A 253 -2.11 16.17 -8.91
C HIS A 253 -1.36 16.70 -7.68
N GLN A 254 -0.03 16.56 -7.67
CA GLN A 254 0.86 17.16 -6.69
C GLN A 254 0.63 16.67 -5.25
N SER A 255 0.32 15.38 -5.08
CA SER A 255 0.26 14.76 -3.74
C SER A 255 1.67 14.40 -3.27
N ILE A 256 1.97 14.69 -2.02
CA ILE A 256 3.27 14.46 -1.38
C ILE A 256 3.07 13.50 -0.20
N TYR A 257 3.91 12.48 -0.12
CA TYR A 257 3.91 11.52 0.98
C TYR A 257 5.26 11.47 1.67
N ASP A 258 5.27 11.50 3.00
CA ASP A 258 6.50 11.37 3.77
C ASP A 258 6.78 9.90 4.06
N PRO A 259 7.84 9.30 3.47
CA PRO A 259 8.14 7.89 3.72
C PRO A 259 8.51 7.60 5.17
N TYR A 260 8.95 8.60 5.92
CA TYR A 260 9.40 8.44 7.31
C TYR A 260 8.33 8.81 8.34
N SER A 261 7.18 9.33 7.90
CA SER A 261 5.98 9.49 8.75
C SER A 261 5.01 8.35 8.50
N ILE A 262 4.96 7.39 9.43
CA ILE A 262 4.08 6.22 9.33
C ILE A 262 2.84 6.43 10.19
N VAL A 263 1.67 6.18 9.59
CA VAL A 263 0.36 6.35 10.23
C VAL A 263 -0.50 5.10 10.10
N LYS A 264 -1.21 4.76 11.17
CA LYS A 264 -2.32 3.80 11.13
C LYS A 264 -3.57 4.51 10.64
N LYS A 265 -4.22 3.98 9.61
CA LYS A 265 -5.44 4.52 9.00
C LYS A 265 -6.43 3.40 8.76
N SER A 266 -7.65 3.76 8.36
CA SER A 266 -8.64 2.81 7.89
C SER A 266 -9.33 3.29 6.62
N PHE A 267 -9.79 2.36 5.80
CA PHE A 267 -10.66 2.62 4.66
C PHE A 267 -11.58 1.44 4.39
N VAL A 268 -12.55 1.63 3.49
CA VAL A 268 -13.36 0.52 2.99
C VAL A 268 -12.69 -0.04 1.74
N ALA A 269 -12.05 -1.20 1.90
CA ALA A 269 -11.51 -1.99 0.80
C ALA A 269 -12.61 -2.42 -0.16
N PHE A 270 -12.34 -2.31 -1.46
CA PHE A 270 -13.25 -2.79 -2.47
C PHE A 270 -13.19 -4.31 -2.54
N ALA A 271 -14.35 -4.96 -2.58
CA ALA A 271 -14.41 -6.39 -2.81
C ALA A 271 -13.83 -6.74 -4.19
N ARG A 272 -13.21 -7.92 -4.29
CA ARG A 272 -12.74 -8.44 -5.58
C ARG A 272 -13.93 -8.74 -6.48
N PRO A 273 -13.84 -8.45 -7.78
CA PRO A 273 -14.87 -8.87 -8.73
C PRO A 273 -15.09 -10.38 -8.66
N GLU A 274 -16.36 -10.81 -8.66
CA GLU A 274 -16.70 -12.22 -8.87
C GLU A 274 -16.39 -12.58 -10.34
N ASN A 275 -15.69 -13.70 -10.55
CA ASN A 275 -15.48 -14.28 -11.88
C ASN A 275 -16.65 -15.17 -12.27
#